data_AF-A0A075UT10-F1
#
_entry.id   AF-A0A075UT10-F1
#
_cell.length_a   1.000
_cell.length_b   1.000
_cell.length_c   1.000
_cell.angle_alpha   90.00
_cell.angle_beta   90.00
_cell.angle_gamma   90.00
#
_symmetry.space_group_name_H-M   'P 1'
#
loop_
_entity.id
_entity.type
_entity.pdbx_description
1 polymer ?
#
loop_
_entity_poly.entity_id
_entity_poly.type
_entity_poly.pdbx_seq_one_letter_code
_entity_poly.pdbx_strand_id
1 'polypeptide(L)' 'MPHPLDAAITAQLHTVSGVDYADVFTAAAAWFAAPAQADVAIWSLELDQQGRLYIESDERLYLEIYYQRFDKPRLLRVEH' A
#
# COMPACT_ATOMS: atom_id res chain seq x y z
N MET A 1 -26.18 -20.97 -3.07
CA MET A 1 -25.42 -19.99 -3.87
C MET A 1 -24.61 -19.15 -2.89
N PRO A 2 -23.29 -19.30 -2.77
CA PRO A 2 -22.51 -18.42 -1.92
C PRO A 2 -22.54 -17.01 -2.53
N HIS A 3 -22.74 -16.00 -1.69
CA HIS A 3 -22.78 -14.60 -2.14
C HIS A 3 -21.37 -14.15 -2.58
N PRO A 4 -21.25 -13.34 -3.65
CA PRO A 4 -19.96 -12.84 -4.14
C PRO A 4 -19.24 -11.86 -3.19
N LEU A 5 -19.75 -11.68 -1.97
CA LEU A 5 -19.14 -10.87 -0.90
C LEU A 5 -18.07 -11.62 -0.09
N ASP A 6 -17.87 -12.92 -0.33
CA ASP A 6 -16.82 -13.74 0.32
C ASP A 6 -15.46 -13.67 -0.39
N ALA A 7 -15.25 -12.73 -1.32
CA ALA A 7 -13.90 -12.36 -1.71
C ALA A 7 -13.28 -11.60 -0.52
N ALA A 8 -12.59 -12.32 0.37
CA ALA A 8 -11.89 -11.76 1.52
C ALA A 8 -11.17 -10.47 1.10
N ILE A 9 -11.61 -9.33 1.65
CA ILE A 9 -10.95 -8.05 1.46
C ILE A 9 -9.65 -8.10 2.25
N THR A 10 -8.57 -8.56 1.61
CA THR A 10 -7.25 -8.59 2.22
C THR A 10 -6.64 -7.20 2.12
N ALA A 11 -6.66 -6.46 3.22
CA ALA A 11 -5.86 -5.24 3.34
C ALA A 11 -4.37 -5.59 3.20
N GLN A 12 -3.68 -4.88 2.32
CA GLN A 12 -2.26 -4.99 2.05
C GLN A 12 -1.53 -3.85 2.79
N LEU A 13 -0.29 -4.12 3.19
CA LEU A 13 0.60 -3.15 3.81
C LEU A 13 1.79 -2.87 2.88
N HIS A 14 2.09 -1.61 2.64
CA HIS A 14 3.34 -1.17 2.05
C HIS A 14 4.05 -0.21 3.01
N THR A 15 5.33 -0.46 3.27
CA THR A 15 6.13 0.37 4.17
C THR A 15 7.18 1.11 3.34
N VAL A 16 7.25 2.42 3.53
CA VAL A 16 8.37 3.24 3.07
C VAL A 16 9.15 3.75 4.27
N SER A 17 10.44 4.01 4.09
CA SER A 17 11.32 4.51 5.15
C SER A 17 12.22 5.61 4.61
N GLY A 18 12.62 6.54 5.47
CA GLY A 18 13.53 7.62 5.12
C GLY A 18 14.23 8.22 6.33
N VAL A 19 15.27 9.01 6.07
CA VAL A 19 16.06 9.66 7.14
C VAL A 19 15.37 10.90 7.72
N ASP A 20 14.42 11.47 6.99
CA ASP A 20 13.58 12.59 7.41
C ASP A 20 12.19 12.51 6.76
N TYR A 21 11.30 13.42 7.15
CA TYR A 21 9.93 13.46 6.65
C TYR A 21 9.86 13.68 5.13
N ALA A 22 10.74 14.52 4.57
CA ALA A 22 10.71 14.83 3.15
C ALA A 22 11.08 13.58 2.31
N ASP A 23 12.06 12.82 2.77
CA ASP A 23 12.48 11.57 2.16
C ASP A 23 11.34 10.53 2.17
N VAL A 24 10.71 10.32 3.35
CA VAL A 24 9.56 9.41 3.51
C VAL A 24 8.40 9.79 2.58
N PHE A 25 7.98 11.05 2.57
CA PHE A 25 6.86 11.48 1.73
C PHE A 25 7.20 11.48 0.24
N THR A 26 8.45 11.71 -0.14
CA THR A 26 8.90 11.57 -1.54
C THR A 26 8.82 10.13 -1.99
N ALA A 27 9.29 9.18 -1.17
CA ALA A 27 9.19 7.76 -1.46
C ALA A 27 7.72 7.30 -1.56
N ALA A 28 6.86 7.77 -0.65
CA ALA A 28 5.42 7.50 -0.69
C ALA A 28 4.78 8.06 -1.97
N ALA A 29 5.08 9.31 -2.33
CA ALA A 29 4.57 9.94 -3.55
C ALA A 29 4.99 9.17 -4.81
N ALA A 30 6.25 8.71 -4.87
CA ALA A 30 6.74 7.88 -5.97
C ALA A 30 5.97 6.55 -6.06
N TRP A 31 5.66 5.93 -4.91
CA TRP A 31 4.84 4.73 -4.87
C TRP A 31 3.43 4.99 -5.38
N PHE A 32 2.75 6.05 -4.92
CA PHE A 32 1.40 6.42 -5.37
C PHE A 32 1.34 6.75 -6.86
N ALA A 33 2.38 7.35 -7.42
CA ALA A 33 2.45 7.70 -8.84
C ALA A 33 2.67 6.50 -9.76
N ALA A 34 3.04 5.32 -9.23
CA ALA A 34 3.29 4.15 -10.05
C ALA A 34 1.97 3.66 -10.71
N PRO A 35 1.98 3.29 -12.00
CA PRO A 35 0.77 2.80 -12.70
C PRO A 35 0.08 1.62 -12.02
N ALA A 36 0.85 0.81 -11.28
CA ALA A 36 0.34 -0.32 -10.51
C ALA A 36 -0.61 0.10 -9.36
N GLN A 37 -0.64 1.38 -8.98
CA GLN A 37 -1.52 1.89 -7.94
C GLN A 37 -2.80 2.55 -8.49
N ALA A 38 -3.04 2.50 -9.81
CA ALA A 38 -4.19 3.13 -10.42
C ALA A 38 -5.55 2.59 -9.91
N ASP A 39 -5.58 1.33 -9.44
CA ASP A 39 -6.78 0.66 -8.91
C ASP A 39 -6.62 0.31 -7.42
N VAL A 40 -6.06 1.24 -6.65
CA VAL A 40 -5.85 1.09 -5.19
C VAL A 40 -6.76 2.02 -4.39
N ALA A 41 -7.42 1.49 -3.35
CA ALA A 41 -8.01 2.29 -2.28
C ALA A 41 -7.10 2.31 -1.05
N ILE A 42 -6.83 3.50 -0.54
CA ILE A 42 -6.06 3.69 0.70
C ILE A 42 -7.02 3.73 1.89
N TRP A 43 -6.68 2.98 2.93
CA TRP A 43 -7.46 2.86 4.16
C TRP A 43 -6.87 3.67 5.31
N SER A 44 -5.54 3.61 5.47
CA SER A 44 -4.82 4.30 6.55
C SER A 44 -3.39 4.62 6.11
N LEU A 45 -2.85 5.68 6.71
CA LEU A 45 -1.47 6.11 6.59
C LEU A 45 -0.96 6.35 8.01
N GLU A 46 0.03 5.56 8.44
CA GLU A 46 0.55 5.60 9.81
C GLU A 46 2.04 5.91 9.77
N LEU A 47 2.37 7.10 10.28
CA LEU A 47 3.75 7.58 10.36
C LEU A 47 4.28 7.25 11.74
N ASP A 48 5.10 6.21 11.83
CA ASP A 48 5.74 5.82 13.09
C ASP A 48 7.09 6.54 13.22
N GLN A 49 7.23 7.34 14.28
CA GLN A 49 8.52 7.95 14.64
C GLN A 49 9.45 6.95 15.33
N GLN A 50 8.92 5.84 15.85
CA GLN A 50 9.70 4.79 16.48
C GLN A 50 9.04 3.44 16.20
N GLY A 51 9.41 2.86 15.06
CA GLY A 51 8.96 1.56 14.57
C GLY A 51 8.76 0.57 15.70
N ARG A 52 7.53 0.41 16.21
CA ARG A 52 7.23 -0.58 17.26
C ARG A 52 7.49 -2.02 16.80
N LEU A 53 7.77 -2.20 15.52
CA LEU A 53 8.08 -3.47 14.85
C LEU A 53 9.50 -3.54 14.25
N TYR A 54 10.24 -2.44 14.19
CA TYR A 54 11.53 -2.36 13.50
C TYR A 54 12.62 -1.98 14.49
N ILE A 55 13.27 -3.01 15.03
CA ILE A 55 14.59 -3.07 15.69
C ILE A 55 15.05 -1.74 16.31
N GLU A 56 15.21 -1.72 17.64
CA GLU A 56 15.55 -0.60 18.56
C GLU A 56 16.77 0.32 18.21
N SER A 57 17.22 0.42 16.96
CA SER A 57 18.45 1.10 16.58
C SER A 57 18.47 1.78 15.20
N ASP A 58 17.39 1.78 14.40
CA ASP A 58 17.38 2.55 13.14
C ASP A 58 16.77 3.94 13.38
N GLU A 59 17.52 5.01 13.13
CA GLU A 59 17.08 6.42 13.27
C GLU A 59 16.11 6.84 12.16
N ARG A 60 15.56 5.88 11.42
CA ARG A 60 14.68 6.09 10.28
C ARG A 60 13.24 6.34 10.72
N LEU A 61 12.58 7.16 9.92
CA LEU A 61 11.14 7.33 9.95
C LEU A 61 10.50 6.32 9.02
N TYR A 62 9.37 5.75 9.42
CA TYR A 62 8.62 4.77 8.65
C TYR A 62 7.20 5.25 8.42
N LEU A 63 6.71 5.08 7.19
CA LEU A 63 5.31 5.30 6.85
C LEU A 63 4.71 3.98 6.36
N GLU A 64 3.71 3.51 7.09
CA GLU A 64 2.90 2.35 6.77
C GLU A 64 1.67 2.79 5.98
N ILE A 65 1.50 2.20 4.80
CA ILE A 65 0.42 2.48 3.86
C ILE A 65 -0.46 1.24 3.81
N TYR A 66 -1.65 1.34 4.38
CA TYR A 66 -2.66 0.28 4.35
C TYR A 66 -3.60 0.50 3.17
N TYR A 67 -3.68 -0.49 2.28
CA TYR A 67 -4.39 -0.35 1.03
C TYR A 67 -5.09 -1.63 0.57
N GLN A 68 -6.04 -1.48 -0.34
CA GLN A 68 -6.65 -2.59 -1.05
C GLN A 68 -6.45 -2.40 -2.55
N ARG A 69 -6.07 -3.47 -3.26
CA ARG A 69 -6.10 -3.51 -4.72
C ARG A 69 -7.41 -4.09 -5.21
N PHE A 70 -7.98 -3.43 -6.21
CA PHE A 70 -9.06 -3.98 -7.00
C PHE A 70 -8.45 -4.52 -8.27
N ASP A 71 -8.01 -5.77 -8.25
CA ASP A 71 -7.60 -6.43 -9.49
C ASP A 71 -8.80 -6.42 -10.44
N LYS A 72 -8.75 -5.61 -11.50
CA LYS A 72 -9.69 -5.79 -12.61
C LYS A 72 -9.42 -7.20 -13.14
N PRO A 73 -10.42 -8.10 -13.19
CA PRO A 73 -10.25 -9.32 -13.96
C PRO A 73 -9.88 -8.86 -15.37
N ARG A 74 -8.69 -9.25 -15.85
CA ARG A 74 -8.32 -9.06 -17.26
C ARG A 74 -9.42 -9.76 -18.05
N LEU A 75 -10.37 -8.99 -18.57
CA LEU A 75 -11.31 -9.47 -19.56
C LEU A 75 -10.43 -9.93 -20.73
N LEU A 76 -10.15 -11.23 -20.79
CA LEU A 76 -9.59 -11.87 -21.96
C LEU A 76 -10.55 -11.51 -23.09
N ARG A 77 -10.09 -10.60 -23.94
CA ARG A 77 -10.81 -10.19 -25.15
C ARG A 77 -10.93 -11.45 -26.00
N VAL A 78 -12.07 -12.11 -25.95
CA VAL A 78 -12.43 -13.13 -26.93
C VAL A 78 -12.76 -12.35 -28.18
N GLU A 79 -11.77 -12.23 -29.07
CA GLU A 79 -12.01 -11.83 -30.45
C GLU A 79 -12.78 -12.97 -31.12
N HIS A 80 -13.86 -12.62 -31.81
CA HIS A 80 -14.80 -13.52 -32.46
C HIS A 80 -14.88 -13.19 -33.95
#